data_AF-A0A2G5DNS1-F1
#
_entry.id   AF-A0A2G5DNS1-F1
#
_cell.length_a   1.000
_cell.length_b   1.000
_cell.length_c   1.000
_cell.angle_alpha   90.00
_cell.angle_beta   90.00
_cell.angle_gamma   90.00
#
_symmetry.space_group_name_H-M   'P 1'
#
loop_
_entity.id
_entity.type
_entity.pdbx_description
1 polymer ?
#
loop_
_entity_poly.entity_id
_entity_poly.type
_entity_poly.pdbx_seq_one_letter_code
_entity_poly.pdbx_strand_id
1 'polypeptide(L)'
;SNVRATYHFYNPAQNNWDLNRVSAYCSTWDANKPVAWRQQYGWTAFCGPAGPRGQASCGRCLRVTNTYTGTQATVRIVDQCSNGGLDLDAGVFRQLDTNGRGNAQGHLIVNYQFVNC
;
A
#
# COMPACT_ATOMS: atom_id res chain seq x y z
N SER A 1 12.02 8.91 -2.23
CA SER A 1 11.81 9.67 -0.99
C SER A 1 10.84 10.80 -1.19
N ASN A 2 10.28 11.36 -0.11
CA ASN A 2 9.33 12.49 -0.14
C ASN A 2 8.15 12.27 -1.09
N VAL A 3 7.55 11.09 -1.02
CA VAL A 3 6.46 10.67 -1.90
C VAL A 3 5.13 10.82 -1.18
N ARG A 4 4.12 11.31 -1.90
CA ARG A 4 2.75 11.40 -1.40
C ARG A 4 2.18 10.00 -1.19
N ALA A 5 1.58 9.76 -0.02
CA ALA A 5 0.77 8.56 0.22
C ALA A 5 -0.62 9.00 0.69
N THR A 6 -1.66 8.67 -0.07
CA THR A 6 -3.06 8.82 0.36
C THR A 6 -3.56 7.52 0.99
N TYR A 7 -4.86 7.46 1.28
CA TYR A 7 -5.49 6.22 1.69
C TYR A 7 -6.72 5.88 0.85
N HIS A 8 -6.95 4.58 0.73
CA HIS A 8 -8.12 3.96 0.13
C HIS A 8 -8.72 2.94 1.10
N PHE A 9 -10.03 2.73 1.04
CA PHE A 9 -10.73 1.79 1.92
C PHE A 9 -10.81 0.38 1.31
N TYR A 10 -9.66 -0.28 1.14
CA TYR A 10 -9.63 -1.67 0.70
C TYR A 10 -10.27 -2.59 1.75
N ASN A 11 -10.10 -2.28 3.04
CA ASN A 11 -10.66 -3.06 4.15
C ASN A 11 -10.37 -4.57 4.00
N PRO A 12 -9.09 -4.99 3.92
CA PRO A 12 -8.75 -6.35 3.48
C PRO A 12 -9.36 -7.43 4.36
N ALA A 13 -9.35 -7.23 5.69
CA ALA A 13 -9.93 -8.19 6.63
C ALA A 13 -11.45 -8.37 6.42
N GLN A 14 -12.19 -7.27 6.25
CA GLN A 14 -13.63 -7.33 5.96
C GLN A 14 -13.92 -7.97 4.60
N ASN A 15 -13.00 -7.84 3.66
CA ASN A 15 -13.08 -8.45 2.33
C ASN A 15 -12.42 -9.84 2.24
N ASN A 16 -12.16 -10.52 3.36
CA ASN A 16 -11.52 -11.85 3.41
C ASN A 16 -10.18 -11.91 2.65
N TRP A 17 -9.51 -10.76 2.55
CA TRP A 17 -8.28 -10.53 1.82
C TRP A 17 -8.38 -10.92 0.35
N ASP A 18 -9.59 -10.91 -0.21
CA ASP A 18 -9.87 -11.26 -1.60
C ASP A 18 -9.64 -10.04 -2.51
N LEU A 19 -8.63 -10.14 -3.38
CA LEU A 19 -8.28 -9.05 -4.30
C LEU A 19 -9.41 -8.78 -5.31
N ASN A 20 -10.26 -9.77 -5.62
CA ASN A 20 -11.39 -9.57 -6.55
C ASN A 20 -12.49 -8.74 -5.92
N ARG A 21 -12.73 -8.87 -4.60
CA ARG A 21 -13.80 -8.14 -3.90
C ARG A 21 -13.56 -6.64 -3.86
N VAL A 22 -12.30 -6.24 -3.90
CA VAL A 22 -11.91 -4.82 -3.91
C VAL A 22 -11.54 -4.33 -5.31
N SER A 23 -11.75 -5.14 -6.35
CA SER A 23 -11.38 -4.84 -7.73
C SER A 23 -9.93 -4.39 -7.89
N ALA A 24 -9.01 -4.97 -7.11
CA ALA A 24 -7.61 -4.58 -7.16
C ALA A 24 -7.02 -4.92 -8.53
N TYR A 25 -6.22 -4.03 -9.10
CA TYR A 25 -5.60 -4.24 -10.41
C TYR A 25 -4.80 -5.54 -10.49
N CYS A 26 -4.12 -5.94 -9.40
CA CYS A 26 -3.33 -7.18 -9.40
C CYS A 26 -4.15 -8.46 -9.24
N SER A 27 -5.48 -8.37 -9.07
CA SER A 27 -6.37 -9.54 -8.95
C SER A 27 -6.21 -10.53 -10.12
N THR A 28 -5.95 -10.04 -11.33
CA THR A 28 -5.70 -10.87 -12.52
C THR A 28 -4.60 -11.92 -12.33
N TRP A 29 -3.58 -11.62 -11.52
CA TRP A 29 -2.42 -12.50 -11.35
C TRP A 29 -2.27 -13.04 -9.92
N ASP A 30 -2.73 -12.29 -8.92
CA ASP A 30 -2.42 -12.56 -7.51
C ASP A 30 -3.63 -13.03 -6.68
N ALA A 31 -4.86 -12.98 -7.21
CA ALA A 31 -6.06 -13.32 -6.44
C ALA A 31 -6.06 -14.77 -5.91
N ASN A 32 -5.50 -15.71 -6.69
CA ASN A 32 -5.46 -17.12 -6.35
C ASN A 32 -4.29 -17.50 -5.43
N LYS A 33 -3.47 -16.54 -4.99
CA LYS A 33 -2.40 -16.83 -4.04
C LYS A 33 -2.98 -17.26 -2.68
N PRO A 34 -2.23 -18.07 -1.91
CA PRO A 34 -2.68 -18.54 -0.60
C PRO A 34 -3.11 -17.38 0.30
N VAL A 35 -4.15 -17.61 1.12
CA VAL A 35 -4.66 -16.57 2.02
C VAL A 35 -3.57 -16.02 2.94
N ALA A 36 -2.67 -16.89 3.43
CA ALA A 36 -1.52 -16.49 4.24
C ALA A 36 -0.60 -15.48 3.51
N TRP A 37 -0.41 -15.63 2.19
CA TRP A 37 0.36 -14.68 1.39
C TRP A 37 -0.35 -13.33 1.24
N ARG A 38 -1.68 -13.38 1.02
CA ARG A 38 -2.52 -12.18 0.87
C ARG A 38 -2.62 -11.39 2.19
N GLN A 39 -2.57 -12.10 3.32
CA GLN A 39 -2.65 -11.57 4.69
C GLN A 39 -1.32 -11.12 5.30
N GLN A 40 -0.18 -11.53 4.73
CA GLN A 40 1.14 -11.33 5.33
C GLN A 40 1.47 -9.86 5.62
N TYR A 41 1.02 -8.94 4.77
CA TYR A 41 1.30 -7.51 4.87
C TYR A 41 0.05 -6.70 4.51
N GLY A 42 -0.04 -5.48 5.04
CA GLY A 42 -1.09 -4.52 4.66
C GLY A 42 -1.00 -4.14 3.16
N TRP A 43 -2.10 -3.66 2.60
CA TRP A 43 -2.22 -3.44 1.16
C TRP A 43 -1.95 -1.99 0.75
N THR A 44 -1.49 -1.81 -0.48
CA THR A 44 -1.34 -0.49 -1.12
C THR A 44 -1.52 -0.59 -2.64
N ALA A 45 -1.98 0.50 -3.26
CA ALA A 45 -1.70 0.80 -4.65
C ALA A 45 -0.31 1.44 -4.79
N PHE A 46 0.32 1.27 -5.96
CA PHE A 46 1.60 1.91 -6.25
C PHE A 46 1.64 2.55 -7.65
N CYS A 47 2.12 3.78 -7.68
CA CYS A 47 2.39 4.56 -8.89
C CYS A 47 3.51 5.58 -8.65
N GLY A 48 4.43 5.25 -7.72
CA GLY A 48 5.50 6.12 -7.28
C GLY A 48 6.53 6.43 -8.38
N PRO A 49 7.35 7.48 -8.20
CA PRO A 49 8.23 8.01 -9.25
C PRO A 49 9.32 7.05 -9.73
N ALA A 50 9.68 6.02 -8.95
CA ALA A 50 10.77 5.11 -9.26
C ALA A 50 10.43 3.64 -8.92
N GLY A 51 10.94 2.70 -9.72
CA GLY A 51 10.67 1.27 -9.58
C GLY A 51 9.60 0.76 -10.56
N PRO A 52 9.34 -0.55 -10.56
CA PRO A 52 8.36 -1.16 -11.46
C PRO A 52 6.95 -0.62 -11.17
N ARG A 53 6.12 -0.52 -12.20
CA ARG A 53 4.71 -0.10 -12.12
C ARG A 53 3.81 -1.09 -12.86
N GLY A 54 2.51 -0.98 -12.61
CA GLY A 54 1.50 -1.86 -13.20
C GLY A 54 1.77 -3.32 -12.84
N GLN A 55 1.64 -4.21 -13.82
CA GLN A 55 1.80 -5.65 -13.62
C GLN A 55 3.16 -6.02 -12.98
N ALA A 56 4.25 -5.36 -13.38
CA ALA A 56 5.58 -5.66 -12.86
C ALA A 56 5.77 -5.33 -11.36
N SER A 57 4.85 -4.54 -10.77
CA SER A 57 4.83 -4.26 -9.33
C SER A 57 3.93 -5.18 -8.52
N CYS A 58 3.02 -5.92 -9.16
CA CYS A 58 2.04 -6.76 -8.46
C CYS A 58 2.72 -7.79 -7.55
N GLY A 59 2.26 -7.81 -6.30
CA GLY A 59 2.73 -8.74 -5.27
C GLY A 59 4.06 -8.38 -4.63
N ARG A 60 4.78 -7.35 -5.11
CA ARG A 60 6.04 -6.88 -4.50
C ARG A 60 5.77 -6.13 -3.19
N CYS A 61 6.79 -6.09 -2.33
CA CYS A 61 6.70 -5.45 -1.02
C CYS A 61 7.49 -4.15 -0.94
N LEU A 62 6.94 -3.18 -0.21
CA LEU A 62 7.57 -1.91 0.09
C LEU A 62 7.72 -1.76 1.60
N ARG A 63 8.90 -1.36 2.07
CA ARG A 63 9.05 -0.74 3.39
C ARG A 63 8.74 0.74 3.24
N VAL A 64 7.66 1.18 3.87
CA VAL A 64 7.19 2.58 3.86
C VAL A 64 7.56 3.23 5.19
N THR A 65 8.05 4.47 5.14
CA THR A 65 8.48 5.23 6.32
C THR A 65 7.85 6.62 6.29
N ASN A 66 7.06 6.97 7.31
CA ASN A 66 6.53 8.32 7.47
C ASN A 66 7.70 9.29 7.73
N THR A 67 7.86 10.31 6.89
CA THR A 67 8.99 11.24 7.01
C THR A 67 8.92 12.15 8.24
N TYR A 68 7.73 12.33 8.82
CA TYR A 68 7.54 13.19 9.98
C TYR A 68 7.78 12.46 11.30
N THR A 69 7.36 11.20 11.40
CA THR A 69 7.39 10.44 12.66
C THR A 69 8.42 9.33 12.68
N GLY A 70 8.96 8.96 11.52
CA GLY A 70 9.86 7.81 11.37
C GLY A 70 9.15 6.46 11.48
N THR A 71 7.85 6.41 11.75
CA THR A 71 7.06 5.16 11.83
C THR A 71 7.13 4.41 10.51
N GLN A 72 7.24 3.08 10.57
CA GLN A 72 7.39 2.22 9.40
C GLN A 72 6.33 1.13 9.34
N ALA A 73 6.05 0.68 8.12
CA ALA A 73 5.25 -0.49 7.83
C ALA A 73 5.75 -1.16 6.55
N THR A 74 5.70 -2.49 6.50
CA THR A 74 5.87 -3.24 5.25
C THR A 74 4.51 -3.49 4.64
N VAL A 75 4.35 -3.16 3.36
CA VAL A 75 3.09 -3.28 2.62
C VAL A 75 3.31 -4.07 1.34
N ARG A 76 2.25 -4.72 0.86
CA ARG A 76 2.21 -5.40 -0.42
C ARG A 76 1.46 -4.56 -1.45
N ILE A 77 2.06 -4.41 -2.63
CA ILE A 77 1.42 -3.77 -3.78
C ILE A 77 0.38 -4.74 -4.34
N VAL A 78 -0.88 -4.37 -4.24
CA VAL A 78 -2.01 -5.14 -4.79
C VAL A 78 -2.73 -4.40 -5.90
N ASP A 79 -2.39 -3.12 -6.10
CA ASP A 79 -3.13 -2.26 -7.01
C ASP A 79 -2.23 -1.21 -7.67
N GLN A 80 -2.77 -0.48 -8.64
CA GLN A 80 -2.12 0.65 -9.30
C GLN A 80 -2.88 1.95 -9.00
N CYS A 81 -2.16 3.07 -8.96
CA CYS A 81 -2.77 4.39 -8.78
C CYS A 81 -2.34 5.37 -9.89
N SER A 82 -2.89 6.59 -9.85
CA SER A 82 -2.53 7.68 -10.77
C SER A 82 -2.08 8.96 -10.05
N ASN A 83 -1.96 8.92 -8.71
CA ASN A 83 -1.61 10.08 -7.87
C ASN A 83 -0.09 10.34 -7.74
N GLY A 84 0.74 9.58 -8.45
CA GLY A 84 2.21 9.71 -8.47
C GLY A 84 2.92 9.18 -7.22
N GLY A 85 2.26 8.37 -6.39
CA GLY A 85 2.82 7.91 -5.12
C GLY A 85 2.30 6.55 -4.68
N LEU A 86 1.74 6.51 -3.46
CA LEU A 86 1.09 5.35 -2.88
C LEU A 86 -0.36 5.68 -2.56
N ASP A 87 -1.22 4.67 -2.58
CA ASP A 87 -2.56 4.73 -2.00
C ASP A 87 -2.73 3.57 -1.02
N LEU A 88 -2.50 3.83 0.25
CA LEU A 88 -2.42 2.82 1.31
C LEU A 88 -3.82 2.35 1.69
N ASP A 89 -3.99 1.11 2.13
CA ASP A 89 -5.21 0.79 2.88
C ASP A 89 -5.33 1.71 4.12
N ALA A 90 -6.55 2.14 4.44
CA ALA A 90 -6.82 3.03 5.57
C ALA A 90 -6.34 2.49 6.92
N GLY A 91 -6.25 1.16 7.09
CA GLY A 91 -5.62 0.54 8.27
C GLY A 91 -4.12 0.85 8.35
N VAL A 92 -3.40 0.69 7.24
CA VAL A 92 -1.96 0.96 7.14
C VAL A 92 -1.68 2.46 7.26
N PHE A 93 -2.49 3.30 6.63
CA PHE A 93 -2.34 4.75 6.74
C PHE A 93 -2.42 5.20 8.20
N ARG A 94 -3.43 4.73 8.95
CA ARG A 94 -3.58 5.02 10.39
C ARG A 94 -2.42 4.49 11.23
N GLN A 95 -1.88 3.32 10.89
CA GLN A 95 -0.68 2.78 11.55
C GLN A 95 0.54 3.71 11.38
N LEU A 96 0.70 4.32 10.20
CA LEU A 96 1.81 5.23 9.91
C LEU A 96 1.58 6.65 10.43
N ASP A 97 0.33 7.10 10.51
CA ASP A 97 -0.05 8.47 10.91
C ASP A 97 -0.13 8.65 12.43
N THR A 98 0.96 8.34 13.13
CA THR A 98 1.00 8.32 14.61
C THR A 98 0.86 9.70 15.27
N ASN A 99 0.97 10.78 14.50
CA ASN A 99 0.76 12.16 14.98
C ASN A 99 -0.50 12.82 14.40
N GLY A 100 -1.33 12.10 13.64
CA GLY A 100 -2.59 12.57 13.06
C GLY A 100 -2.47 13.64 11.97
N ARG A 101 -1.24 14.05 11.59
CA ARG A 101 -1.03 15.08 10.57
C ARG A 101 -1.49 14.62 9.20
N GLY A 102 -1.25 13.35 8.88
CA GLY A 102 -1.61 12.74 7.62
C GLY A 102 -3.10 12.84 7.36
N ASN A 103 -3.90 12.47 8.35
CA ASN A 103 -5.36 12.57 8.31
C ASN A 103 -5.81 14.03 8.20
N ALA A 104 -5.22 14.94 8.97
CA ALA A 104 -5.56 16.37 8.93
C ALA A 104 -5.34 17.02 7.55
N GLN A 105 -4.32 16.59 6.81
CA GLN A 105 -3.97 17.11 5.47
C GLN A 105 -4.39 16.19 4.31
N GLY A 106 -5.06 15.07 4.59
CA GLY A 106 -5.52 14.09 3.62
C GLY A 106 -4.42 13.25 2.93
N HIS A 107 -3.18 13.29 3.41
CA HIS A 107 -2.08 12.46 2.89
C HIS A 107 -0.86 12.44 3.83
N LEU A 108 -0.03 11.41 3.75
CA LEU A 108 1.30 11.37 4.33
C LEU A 108 2.37 11.76 3.30
N ILE A 109 3.53 12.18 3.80
CA ILE A 109 4.78 12.20 3.04
C ILE A 109 5.62 11.03 3.54
N VAL A 110 6.04 10.17 2.61
CA VAL A 110 6.73 8.92 2.93
C VAL A 110 7.99 8.71 2.10
N ASN A 111 8.91 7.96 2.67
CA ASN A 111 9.94 7.26 1.91
C ASN A 111 9.48 5.82 1.69
N TYR A 112 9.86 5.23 0.56
CA TYR A 112 9.65 3.80 0.34
C TYR A 112 10.91 3.15 -0.21
N GLN A 113 11.03 1.85 0.04
CA GLN A 113 12.07 0.99 -0.52
C GLN A 113 11.45 -0.35 -0.90
N PHE A 114 11.73 -0.86 -2.09
CA PHE A 114 11.41 -2.24 -2.43
C PHE A 114 12.24 -3.19 -1.56
N VAL A 115 11.56 -4.15 -0.93
CA VAL A 115 12.16 -5.14 -0.04
C VAL A 115 11.68 -6.53 -0.43
N ASN A 116 12.41 -7.56 0.03
CA ASN A 116 11.91 -8.93 -0.04
C ASN A 116 10.67 -9.05 0.86
N CYS A 117 9.66 -9.73 0.31
CA CYS A 117 8.53 -10.23 1.07
C CYS A 117 8.95 -11.51 1.81
#